data_AF-A0A963V751-F1
#
_entry.id   AF-A0A963V751-F1
#
_cell.length_a   1.000
_cell.length_b   1.000
_cell.length_c   1.000
_cell.angle_alpha   90.00
_cell.angle_beta   90.00
_cell.angle_gamma   90.00
#
_symmetry.space_group_name_H-M   'P 1'
#
loop_
_entity.id
_entity.type
_entity.pdbx_description
1 polymer ?
#
loop_
_entity_poly.entity_id
_entity_poly.type
_entity_poly.pdbx_seq_one_letter_code
_entity_poly.pdbx_strand_id
1 'polypeptide(L)' 'YDFTRAIGIAAREFAPDLFIVTGPGTTLGGAVAQSLILSHWRGMHSKIDFQTRQQAAPVLISMGMVDQRATVTKGD' A
#
# COMPACT_ATOMS: atom_id res chain seq x y z
N TYR A 1 -6.34 18.53 3.06
CA TYR A 1 -6.66 17.11 3.32
C TYR A 1 -5.40 16.44 3.85
N ASP A 2 -5.49 15.73 4.97
CA ASP A 2 -4.36 15.00 5.55
C ASP A 2 -4.37 13.56 5.03
N PHE A 3 -3.63 13.33 3.94
CA PHE A 3 -3.57 12.03 3.28
C PHE A 3 -2.94 10.96 4.19
N THR A 4 -1.87 11.30 4.90
CA THR A 4 -1.18 10.38 5.81
C THR A 4 -2.09 9.89 6.92
N ARG A 5 -2.83 10.82 7.55
CA ARG A 5 -3.81 10.47 8.59
C ARG A 5 -4.93 9.61 8.03
N ALA A 6 -5.43 9.92 6.84
CA ALA A 6 -6.49 9.13 6.21
C ALA A 6 -6.06 7.68 5.92
N ILE A 7 -4.86 7.46 5.39
CA ILE A 7 -4.32 6.11 5.18
C ILE A 7 -4.09 5.39 6.51
N GLY A 8 -3.57 6.08 7.53
CA GLY A 8 -3.38 5.51 8.86
C GLY A 8 -4.70 5.07 9.52
N ILE A 9 -5.75 5.86 9.38
CA ILE A 9 -7.11 5.48 9.82
C ILE A 9 -7.60 4.29 9.01
N ALA A 10 -7.49 4.31 7.69
CA ALA A 10 -7.95 3.22 6.84
C ALA A 10 -7.26 1.89 7.20
N ALA A 11 -5.95 1.93 7.47
CA ALA A 11 -5.18 0.75 7.90
C ALA A 11 -5.67 0.19 9.23
N ARG A 12 -5.98 1.04 10.21
CA ARG A 12 -6.38 0.59 11.56
C ARG A 12 -7.83 0.15 11.65
N GLU A 13 -8.74 0.87 11.00
CA GLU A 13 -10.19 0.63 11.10
C GLU A 13 -10.64 -0.53 10.21
N PHE A 14 -10.12 -0.62 8.98
CA PHE A 14 -10.53 -1.66 8.03
C PHE A 14 -9.59 -2.87 8.02
N ALA A 15 -8.39 -2.73 8.59
CA ALA A 15 -7.36 -3.75 8.62
C ALA A 15 -7.18 -4.52 7.28
N PRO A 16 -7.13 -3.83 6.12
CA PRO A 16 -7.17 -4.50 4.83
C PRO A 16 -5.92 -5.36 4.62
N ASP A 17 -6.10 -6.46 3.91
CA ASP A 17 -4.98 -7.28 3.45
C ASP A 17 -4.18 -6.59 2.36
N LEU A 18 -4.86 -5.85 1.49
CA LEU A 18 -4.28 -5.19 0.33
C LEU A 18 -4.88 -3.79 0.13
N PHE A 19 -4.00 -2.80 -0.02
CA PHE A 19 -4.35 -1.48 -0.54
C PHE A 19 -4.22 -1.49 -2.07
N ILE A 20 -5.28 -1.11 -2.78
CA ILE A 20 -5.25 -0.91 -4.23
C ILE A 20 -5.41 0.58 -4.52
N VAL A 21 -4.39 1.20 -5.10
CA VAL A 21 -4.43 2.62 -5.49
C VAL A 21 -4.68 2.76 -6.99
N THR A 22 -5.61 3.64 -7.36
CA THR A 22 -6.00 3.89 -8.77
C THR A 22 -5.11 4.91 -9.48
N GLY A 23 -4.34 5.71 -8.73
CA GLY A 23 -3.53 6.82 -9.22
C GLY A 23 -2.08 6.46 -9.62
N PRO A 24 -1.25 7.46 -9.97
CA PRO A 24 0.09 7.24 -10.53
C PRO A 24 0.96 6.43 -9.58
N GLY A 25 1.49 5.31 -10.09
CA GLY A 25 1.93 4.22 -9.23
C GLY A 25 3.14 4.48 -8.37
N THR A 26 4.06 5.34 -8.82
CA THR A 26 5.26 5.67 -8.06
C THR A 26 4.98 6.71 -6.99
N THR A 27 4.33 7.83 -7.34
CA THR A 27 4.09 8.94 -6.41
C THR A 27 3.02 8.60 -5.37
N LEU A 28 1.84 8.13 -5.80
CA LEU A 28 0.77 7.81 -4.86
C LEU A 28 1.07 6.52 -4.07
N GLY A 29 1.65 5.52 -4.74
CA GLY A 29 2.12 4.31 -4.07
C GLY A 29 3.16 4.61 -2.99
N GLY A 30 4.14 5.47 -3.28
CA GLY A 30 5.14 5.91 -2.30
C GLY A 30 4.52 6.63 -1.10
N ALA A 31 3.53 7.50 -1.33
CA ALA A 31 2.82 8.19 -0.25
C ALA A 31 2.03 7.22 0.65
N VAL A 32 1.36 6.22 0.07
CA VAL A 32 0.66 5.17 0.85
C VAL A 32 1.67 4.34 1.63
N ALA A 33 2.74 3.85 1.00
CA ALA A 33 3.78 3.06 1.67
C ALA A 33 4.38 3.82 2.86
N GLN A 34 4.71 5.09 2.68
CA GLN A 34 5.26 5.93 3.75
C GLN A 34 4.25 6.14 4.88
N SER A 35 2.96 6.29 4.56
CA SER A 35 1.91 6.43 5.57
C SER A 35 1.72 5.16 6.40
N LEU A 36 1.85 3.97 5.77
CA LEU A 36 1.83 2.68 6.47
C LEU A 36 3.03 2.51 7.40
N ILE A 37 4.23 2.94 6.97
CA ILE A 37 5.43 2.94 7.82
C ILE A 37 5.26 3.87 9.02
N LEU A 38 4.81 5.12 8.79
CA LEU A 38 4.62 6.11 9.85
C LEU A 38 3.53 5.72 10.86
N SER A 39 2.56 4.90 10.44
CA SER A 39 1.51 4.39 11.33
C SER A 39 1.88 3.10 12.05
N HIS A 40 3.10 2.58 11.83
CA HIS A 40 3.58 1.29 12.31
C HIS A 40 2.69 0.11 11.89
N TRP A 41 2.09 0.21 10.70
CA TRP A 41 1.15 -0.79 10.21
C TRP A 41 1.83 -2.16 10.11
N ARG A 42 1.20 -3.17 10.72
CA ARG A 42 1.70 -4.56 10.76
C ARG A 42 3.19 -4.66 11.19
N GLY A 43 3.64 -3.77 12.08
CA GLY A 43 5.01 -3.76 12.62
C GLY A 43 6.06 -3.22 11.66
N MET A 44 5.69 -2.49 10.60
CA MET A 44 6.66 -1.85 9.71
C MET A 44 7.19 -0.55 10.32
N HIS A 45 8.51 -0.41 10.42
CA HIS A 45 9.18 0.79 10.95
C HIS A 45 10.08 1.48 9.92
N SER A 46 10.33 0.84 8.79
CA SER A 46 11.25 1.33 7.77
C SER A 46 10.81 0.97 6.36
N LYS A 47 11.47 1.61 5.38
CA LYS A 47 11.35 1.25 3.97
C LYS A 47 11.78 -0.21 3.72
N ILE A 48 12.77 -0.71 4.46
CA ILE A 48 13.26 -2.09 4.34
C ILE A 48 12.16 -3.07 4.79
N ASP A 49 11.48 -2.78 5.90
CA ASP A 49 10.37 -3.61 6.38
C ASP A 49 9.23 -3.64 5.36
N PHE A 50 8.89 -2.48 4.79
CA PHE A 50 7.90 -2.40 3.73
C PHE A 50 8.32 -3.21 2.50
N GLN A 51 9.55 -3.06 2.01
CA GLN A 51 10.03 -3.79 0.83
C GLN A 51 10.07 -5.30 1.07
N THR A 52 10.52 -5.73 2.25
CA THR A 52 10.55 -7.15 2.65
C THR A 52 9.15 -7.73 2.67
N ARG A 53 8.19 -7.02 3.30
CA ARG A 53 6.80 -7.44 3.33
C ARG A 53 6.17 -7.43 1.94
N GLN A 54 6.42 -6.39 1.15
CA GLN A 54 5.90 -6.26 -0.21
C GLN A 54 6.37 -7.38 -1.14
N GLN A 55 7.57 -7.92 -0.93
CA GLN A 55 8.09 -9.07 -1.68
C GLN A 55 7.48 -10.40 -1.23
N ALA A 56 7.31 -10.60 0.08
CA ALA A 56 6.80 -11.85 0.63
C ALA A 56 5.27 -11.98 0.53
N ALA A 57 4.55 -10.91 0.85
CA ALA A 57 3.09 -10.82 0.86
C ALA A 57 2.67 -9.37 0.54
N PRO A 58 2.46 -9.02 -0.74
CA PRO A 58 2.14 -7.67 -1.17
C PRO A 58 0.99 -7.04 -0.38
N VAL A 59 1.21 -5.83 0.14
CA VAL A 59 0.20 -5.07 0.91
C VAL A 59 -0.28 -3.83 0.17
N LEU A 60 0.39 -3.46 -0.93
CA LEU A 60 0.05 -2.31 -1.76
C LEU A 60 0.21 -2.67 -3.25
N ILE A 61 -0.81 -2.40 -4.03
CA ILE A 61 -0.82 -2.53 -5.49
C ILE A 61 -1.26 -1.21 -6.11
N SER A 62 -0.58 -0.81 -7.17
CA SER A 62 -0.96 0.33 -7.98
C SER A 62 -1.52 -0.13 -9.32
N MET A 63 -2.76 0.29 -9.61
CA MET A 63 -3.37 0.15 -10.93
C MET A 63 -2.63 0.95 -12.00
N GLY A 64 -1.84 1.97 -11.63
CA GLY A 64 -0.99 2.71 -12.56
C GLY A 64 0.25 1.94 -13.05
N MET A 65 0.57 0.78 -12.47
CA MET A 65 1.70 -0.08 -12.88
C MET A 65 1.16 -1.32 -13.58
N VAL A 66 1.55 -1.54 -14.84
CA VAL A 66 0.99 -2.62 -15.68
C VAL A 66 1.16 -3.99 -15.02
N ASP A 67 2.37 -4.29 -14.53
CA ASP A 67 2.69 -5.58 -13.91
C ASP A 67 1.87 -5.83 -12.62
N GLN A 68 1.59 -4.77 -11.85
CA GLN A 68 0.80 -4.86 -10.64
C GLN A 68 -0.70 -4.87 -10.92
N ARG A 69 -1.17 -4.14 -11.93
CA ARG A 69 -2.58 -4.14 -12.35
C ARG A 69 -3.04 -5.56 -12.70
N ALA A 70 -2.20 -6.30 -13.44
CA ALA A 70 -2.52 -7.66 -13.88
C ALA A 70 -2.75 -8.65 -12.72
N THR A 71 -2.33 -8.34 -11.49
CA THR A 71 -2.52 -9.22 -10.33
C THR A 71 -3.89 -9.06 -9.66
N VAL A 72 -4.62 -7.97 -9.96
CA VAL A 72 -5.91 -7.65 -9.32
C VAL A 72 -7.08 -7.50 -10.32
N THR A 73 -6.84 -7.70 -11.61
CA THR A 73 -7.86 -7.57 -12.67
C THR A 73 -8.21 -8.88 -13.39
N LYS A 74 -7.65 -10.01 -13.00
CA LYS A 74 -8.06 -11.31 -13.56
C LYS A 74 -9.37 -11.73 -12.89
N GLY A 75 -10.48 -11.54 -13.60
CA GLY A 75 -11.72 -12.27 -13.33
C GLY A 75 -11.71 -13.58 -14.11
N ASP A 76 -12.34 -14.61 -13.56
CA ASP A 76 -12.67 -15.85 -14.28
C ASP A 76 -13.52 -15.57 -15.54
#